data_AF-A0A925V1F3-F1
#
_entry.id   AF-A0A925V1F3-F1
#
_cell.length_a   1.000
_cell.length_b   1.000
_cell.length_c   1.000
_cell.angle_alpha   90.00
_cell.angle_beta   90.00
_cell.angle_gamma   90.00
#
_symmetry.space_group_name_H-M   'P 1'
#
loop_
_entity.id
_entity.type
_entity.pdbx_description
1 polymer ?
#
loop_
_entity_poly.entity_id
_entity_poly.type
_entity_poly.pdbx_seq_one_letter_code
_entity_poly.pdbx_strand_id
1 'polypeptide(L)'
;MIQSSNTAPKLIVLVHGMSSAPSDAAMPGVPEPNANSLDYNRFYWSPTFVQNLLGSNSLKTLSGVDVSGSRWEAHGTPNSNGKVTMTHGCRDSNADDHFIVKSSFSGGGTPDVAIFSSYRDASVHIMPQTKRLINQLYDAYVAKFGTKLAPKPGMAAPNIIFVCHSMGGLAVRTLLAAPTTSIGGVSLTPGERQKAQALRDRTAYVVTLATPHDGSQIADRVTDIKSAIDNDSNWTALNFLSQDITEAIRGTLRGQIRATAIEHLRSDFWRNHSGNAIAPYRMERTDGSHVPVYTLAGHAPGGRFFTNPTSASQFPAGSIDMGRLGEEGYRREVIRSVGLLMLDYFLHSVPGGSGPKNWGATTRSDLDIIARYHRERFGAGLSAPNEAVSAPLGLPTFFNREASSAKNVRVAGVDVAFPATKIKDGMFDADGMVGTHSGLALNLGTNQSGFFEHGAEWNTPDGSVFGSFYRVAPIDDGEEMPWVYKNHETIHRGGAVGEWVRQNLIERAGPLPGSGPVSFWPAPGLQLKLDSKGLISKLESSQFAKLRAAAANMKLIKIAKRDDD
;
A
#
# COMPACT_ATOMS: atom_id res chain seq x y z
N MET A 1 -10.37 -14.49 -23.41
CA MET A 1 -11.48 -13.53 -23.49
C MET A 1 -12.18 -13.33 -22.16
N ILE A 2 -11.80 -12.23 -21.51
CA ILE A 2 -12.43 -11.63 -20.34
C ILE A 2 -13.82 -11.13 -20.73
N GLN A 3 -14.78 -11.16 -19.79
CA GLN A 3 -16.06 -10.48 -20.01
C GLN A 3 -15.80 -8.98 -20.05
N SER A 4 -15.96 -8.36 -21.23
CA SER A 4 -15.64 -6.95 -21.49
C SER A 4 -16.60 -5.96 -20.83
N SER A 5 -17.71 -6.43 -20.26
CA SER A 5 -18.70 -5.57 -19.62
C SER A 5 -18.30 -5.22 -18.18
N ASN A 6 -18.37 -3.93 -17.83
CA ASN A 6 -18.18 -3.44 -16.46
C ASN A 6 -19.16 -4.04 -15.42
N THR A 7 -20.19 -4.74 -15.91
CA THR A 7 -21.22 -5.47 -15.15
C THR A 7 -20.83 -6.90 -14.77
N ALA A 8 -19.72 -7.44 -15.29
CA ALA A 8 -19.26 -8.76 -14.90
C ALA A 8 -18.90 -8.80 -13.41
N PRO A 9 -19.22 -9.88 -12.67
CA PRO A 9 -18.80 -10.04 -11.28
C PRO A 9 -17.29 -9.90 -11.11
N LYS A 10 -16.85 -9.29 -10.01
CA LYS A 10 -15.43 -8.98 -9.75
C LYS A 10 -14.96 -9.68 -8.48
N LEU A 11 -13.79 -10.32 -8.57
CA LEU A 11 -13.07 -10.89 -7.45
C LEU A 11 -11.79 -10.09 -7.22
N ILE A 12 -11.77 -9.31 -6.15
CA ILE A 12 -10.61 -8.51 -5.75
C ILE A 12 -9.72 -9.38 -4.86
N VAL A 13 -8.54 -9.74 -5.35
CA VAL A 13 -7.57 -10.55 -4.61
C VAL A 13 -6.61 -9.62 -3.87
N LEU A 14 -6.67 -9.64 -2.54
CA LEU A 14 -5.76 -8.88 -1.69
C LEU A 14 -4.49 -9.67 -1.42
N VAL A 15 -3.34 -9.12 -1.84
CA VAL A 15 -2.02 -9.76 -1.70
C VAL A 15 -1.10 -8.89 -0.86
N HIS A 16 -0.87 -9.28 0.40
CA HIS A 16 -0.06 -8.51 1.36
C HIS A 16 1.41 -8.39 0.94
N GLY A 17 2.19 -7.55 1.61
CA GLY A 17 3.64 -7.40 1.39
C GLY A 17 4.51 -8.45 2.08
N MET A 18 5.80 -8.13 2.23
CA MET A 18 6.75 -8.92 3.03
C MET A 18 6.23 -9.11 4.46
N SER A 19 6.56 -10.23 5.08
CA SER A 19 6.18 -10.57 6.46
C SER A 19 7.37 -11.14 7.23
N SER A 20 7.25 -11.19 8.55
CA SER A 20 8.07 -12.07 9.40
C SER A 20 7.82 -13.54 9.04
N ALA A 21 8.73 -14.43 9.43
CA ALA A 21 8.52 -15.86 9.28
C ALA A 21 7.40 -16.32 10.22
N PRO A 22 6.62 -17.35 9.88
CA PRO A 22 5.57 -17.88 10.77
C PRO A 22 6.09 -18.33 12.15
N SER A 23 7.37 -18.72 12.22
CA SER A 23 8.05 -19.10 13.45
C SER A 23 8.53 -17.92 14.30
N ASP A 24 8.62 -16.72 13.73
CA ASP A 24 9.11 -15.55 14.45
C ASP A 24 8.09 -15.11 15.51
N ALA A 25 8.56 -14.56 16.62
CA ALA A 25 7.69 -13.94 17.60
C ALA A 25 6.94 -12.74 17.01
N ALA A 26 5.73 -12.47 17.52
CA ALA A 26 5.02 -11.23 17.23
C ALA A 26 5.82 -10.03 17.76
N MET A 27 5.58 -8.86 17.16
CA MET A 27 6.16 -7.62 17.68
C MET A 27 5.63 -7.37 19.11
N PRO A 28 6.48 -6.94 20.06
CA PRO A 28 6.05 -6.67 21.43
C PRO A 28 4.87 -5.69 21.49
N GLY A 29 3.77 -6.13 22.10
CA GLY A 29 2.56 -5.33 22.26
C GLY A 29 1.75 -5.09 20.99
N VAL A 30 2.02 -5.84 19.90
CA VAL A 30 1.19 -5.87 18.69
C VAL A 30 0.77 -7.32 18.44
N PRO A 31 -0.51 -7.66 18.59
CA PRO A 31 -0.99 -9.00 18.34
C PRO A 31 -0.99 -9.25 16.83
N GLU A 32 -0.02 -10.06 16.42
CA GLU A 32 0.20 -10.39 15.03
C GLU A 32 -0.21 -11.85 14.79
N PRO A 33 -1.04 -12.16 13.79
CA PRO A 33 -1.29 -13.54 13.43
C PRO A 33 -0.09 -14.22 12.76
N ASN A 34 -0.19 -15.53 12.54
CA ASN A 34 0.82 -16.26 11.79
C ASN A 34 0.86 -15.78 10.33
N ALA A 35 2.03 -15.36 9.87
CA ALA A 35 2.21 -14.72 8.57
C ALA A 35 1.70 -15.54 7.35
N ASN A 36 1.57 -16.86 7.52
CA ASN A 36 1.12 -17.80 6.50
C ASN A 36 -0.34 -18.25 6.67
N SER A 37 -1.19 -17.50 7.38
CA SER A 37 -2.63 -17.79 7.54
C SER A 37 -3.54 -16.70 6.99
N LEU A 38 -4.83 -17.00 6.82
CA LEU A 38 -5.88 -16.04 6.43
C LEU A 38 -5.96 -14.88 7.42
N ASP A 39 -5.78 -15.17 8.71
CA ASP A 39 -5.77 -14.18 9.79
C ASP A 39 -4.79 -13.03 9.49
N TYR A 40 -3.59 -13.37 8.99
CA TYR A 40 -2.57 -12.37 8.73
C TYR A 40 -2.97 -11.43 7.60
N ASN A 41 -3.62 -11.92 6.55
CA ASN A 41 -4.12 -11.05 5.49
C ASN A 41 -5.14 -10.04 6.04
N ARG A 42 -6.05 -10.49 6.92
CA ARG A 42 -7.03 -9.59 7.56
C ARG A 42 -6.40 -8.64 8.57
N PHE A 43 -5.37 -9.06 9.28
CA PHE A 43 -4.56 -8.16 10.12
C PHE A 43 -3.81 -7.11 9.28
N TYR A 44 -3.32 -7.51 8.10
CA TYR A 44 -2.52 -6.68 7.21
C TYR A 44 -3.35 -5.55 6.60
N TRP A 45 -4.48 -5.89 5.99
CA TRP A 45 -5.38 -4.92 5.37
C TRP A 45 -6.36 -4.38 6.42
N SER A 46 -6.32 -3.07 6.67
CA SER A 46 -7.21 -2.45 7.66
C SER A 46 -8.70 -2.62 7.32
N PRO A 47 -9.60 -2.61 8.32
CA PRO A 47 -11.04 -2.62 8.08
C PRO A 47 -11.47 -1.45 7.21
N THR A 48 -10.91 -0.26 7.45
CA THR A 48 -11.26 0.96 6.71
C THR A 48 -10.88 0.87 5.24
N PHE A 49 -9.72 0.31 4.92
CA PHE A 49 -9.33 0.09 3.53
C PHE A 49 -10.32 -0.84 2.83
N VAL A 50 -10.62 -1.98 3.44
CA VAL A 50 -11.52 -3.00 2.87
C VAL A 50 -12.96 -2.52 2.73
N GLN A 51 -13.50 -1.84 3.74
CA GLN A 51 -14.85 -1.26 3.72
C GLN A 51 -15.00 -0.25 2.58
N ASN A 52 -14.02 0.66 2.43
CA ASN A 52 -14.04 1.65 1.36
C ASN A 52 -13.80 1.02 -0.02
N LEU A 53 -12.94 -0.01 -0.11
CA LEU A 53 -12.72 -0.75 -1.34
C LEU A 53 -13.99 -1.46 -1.84
N LEU A 54 -14.82 -1.97 -0.92
CA LEU A 54 -16.13 -2.55 -1.24
C LEU A 54 -17.24 -1.50 -1.33
N GLY A 55 -17.05 -0.29 -0.80
CA GLY A 55 -18.09 0.73 -0.70
C GLY A 55 -19.20 0.33 0.30
N SER A 56 -18.84 -0.35 1.39
CA SER A 56 -19.77 -0.77 2.44
C SER A 56 -19.09 -0.82 3.80
N ASN A 57 -19.75 -0.27 4.83
CA ASN A 57 -19.31 -0.39 6.22
C ASN A 57 -19.75 -1.73 6.86
N SER A 58 -20.68 -2.44 6.24
CA SER A 58 -21.16 -3.74 6.70
C SER A 58 -20.67 -4.86 5.78
N LEU A 59 -19.86 -5.74 6.34
CA LEU A 59 -19.13 -6.80 5.66
C LEU A 59 -19.42 -8.15 6.33
N LYS A 60 -19.45 -9.21 5.51
CA LYS A 60 -19.52 -10.59 5.99
C LYS A 60 -18.69 -11.52 5.12
N THR A 61 -18.34 -12.68 5.64
CA THR A 61 -17.80 -13.77 4.83
C THR A 61 -18.90 -14.40 3.98
N LEU A 62 -18.54 -15.18 2.95
CA LEU A 62 -19.52 -15.97 2.21
C LEU A 62 -20.16 -17.10 3.04
N SER A 63 -19.53 -17.47 4.16
CA SER A 63 -20.13 -18.35 5.18
C SER A 63 -21.17 -17.66 6.07
N GLY A 64 -21.39 -16.35 5.89
CA GLY A 64 -22.40 -15.57 6.60
C GLY A 64 -21.92 -14.96 7.92
N VAL A 65 -20.63 -15.07 8.24
CA VAL A 65 -20.07 -14.51 9.49
C VAL A 65 -19.84 -13.01 9.31
N ASP A 66 -20.41 -12.19 10.20
CA ASP A 66 -20.18 -10.75 10.22
C ASP A 66 -18.73 -10.43 10.64
N VAL A 67 -18.05 -9.63 9.81
CA VAL A 67 -16.67 -9.20 10.01
C VAL A 67 -16.54 -7.67 10.05
N SER A 68 -17.64 -6.95 10.28
CA SER A 68 -17.70 -5.49 10.29
C SER A 68 -17.09 -4.86 11.55
N GLY A 69 -16.55 -3.65 11.42
CA GLY A 69 -16.11 -2.84 12.55
C GLY A 69 -15.05 -3.52 13.41
N SER A 70 -15.25 -3.55 14.73
CA SER A 70 -14.31 -4.19 15.67
C SER A 70 -14.19 -5.70 15.47
N ARG A 71 -15.16 -6.37 14.83
CA ARG A 71 -15.07 -7.80 14.49
C ARG A 71 -13.98 -8.09 13.46
N TRP A 72 -13.55 -7.09 12.69
CA TRP A 72 -12.49 -7.24 11.71
C TRP A 72 -11.16 -7.66 12.36
N GLU A 73 -10.81 -6.97 13.45
CA GLU A 73 -9.54 -7.15 14.19
C GLU A 73 -9.72 -8.00 15.46
N ALA A 74 -10.92 -8.50 15.75
CA ALA A 74 -11.17 -9.27 16.97
C ALA A 74 -10.37 -10.58 16.99
N HIS A 75 -9.50 -10.73 17.97
CA HIS A 75 -8.62 -11.89 18.13
C HIS A 75 -8.64 -12.48 19.54
N GLY A 76 -8.17 -13.73 19.67
CA GLY A 76 -8.01 -14.42 20.93
C GLY A 76 -6.80 -13.93 21.75
N THR A 77 -6.55 -14.59 22.87
CA THR A 77 -5.36 -14.31 23.70
C THR A 77 -4.07 -14.67 22.93
N PRO A 78 -3.03 -13.83 22.99
CA PRO A 78 -1.72 -14.16 22.43
C PRO A 78 -1.14 -15.45 23.01
N ASN A 79 -0.49 -16.25 22.17
CA ASN A 79 0.26 -17.43 22.60
C ASN A 79 1.64 -17.06 23.19
N SER A 80 2.48 -18.05 23.52
CA SER A 80 3.82 -17.83 24.07
C SER A 80 4.76 -17.01 23.17
N ASN A 81 4.49 -16.97 21.86
CA ASN A 81 5.24 -16.19 20.89
C ASN A 81 4.57 -14.83 20.60
N GLY A 82 3.54 -14.45 21.37
CA GLY A 82 2.76 -13.23 21.16
C GLY A 82 1.83 -13.27 19.94
N LYS A 83 1.73 -14.42 19.25
CA LYS A 83 0.88 -14.57 18.05
C LYS A 83 -0.58 -14.78 18.44
N VAL A 84 -1.49 -14.27 17.62
CA VAL A 84 -2.95 -14.38 17.85
C VAL A 84 -3.67 -15.10 16.71
N THR A 85 -4.90 -15.55 16.99
CA THR A 85 -5.84 -16.08 16.00
C THR A 85 -7.08 -15.20 15.97
N MET A 86 -7.57 -14.85 14.77
CA MET A 86 -8.78 -14.04 14.66
C MET A 86 -10.00 -14.89 15.01
N THR A 87 -10.98 -14.28 15.66
CA THR A 87 -12.13 -15.00 16.26
C THR A 87 -13.37 -15.02 15.36
N HIS A 88 -13.39 -14.21 14.30
CA HIS A 88 -14.57 -14.03 13.45
C HIS A 88 -14.20 -14.26 11.99
N GLY A 89 -14.69 -15.32 11.35
CA GLY A 89 -14.67 -15.48 9.89
C GLY A 89 -13.26 -15.57 9.27
N CYS A 90 -12.34 -16.30 9.91
CA CYS A 90 -10.96 -16.50 9.44
C CYS A 90 -10.51 -17.97 9.45
N ARG A 91 -11.39 -18.94 9.21
CA ARG A 91 -10.96 -20.35 9.23
C ARG A 91 -10.32 -20.73 7.89
N ASP A 92 -9.01 -20.95 7.88
CA ASP A 92 -8.26 -21.44 6.71
C ASP A 92 -8.87 -22.72 6.10
N SER A 93 -9.46 -23.59 6.92
CA SER A 93 -10.10 -24.83 6.48
C SER A 93 -11.44 -24.60 5.77
N ASN A 94 -12.02 -23.42 5.87
CA ASN A 94 -13.27 -23.07 5.22
C ASN A 94 -13.02 -22.09 4.06
N ALA A 95 -13.13 -22.60 2.82
CA ALA A 95 -12.97 -21.78 1.62
C ALA A 95 -13.88 -20.54 1.60
N ASP A 96 -15.08 -20.61 2.19
CA ASP A 96 -16.01 -19.48 2.21
C ASP A 96 -15.61 -18.35 3.17
N ASP A 97 -14.75 -18.63 4.16
CA ASP A 97 -14.21 -17.61 5.06
C ASP A 97 -13.15 -16.74 4.36
N HIS A 98 -12.56 -17.20 3.25
CA HIS A 98 -11.64 -16.39 2.44
C HIS A 98 -12.31 -15.28 1.64
N PHE A 99 -13.63 -15.37 1.44
CA PHE A 99 -14.37 -14.44 0.60
C PHE A 99 -15.16 -13.45 1.43
N ILE A 100 -14.90 -12.17 1.24
CA ILE A 100 -15.54 -11.07 1.96
C ILE A 100 -16.46 -10.32 1.00
N VAL A 101 -17.70 -10.12 1.42
CA VAL A 101 -18.75 -9.45 0.63
C VAL A 101 -19.47 -8.41 1.47
N LYS A 102 -20.25 -7.56 0.79
CA LYS A 102 -21.21 -6.67 1.45
C LYS A 102 -22.27 -7.49 2.19
N SER A 103 -22.68 -7.06 3.39
CA SER A 103 -23.71 -7.78 4.16
C SER A 103 -25.06 -7.89 3.46
N SER A 104 -25.35 -6.99 2.51
CA SER A 104 -26.56 -6.98 1.67
C SER A 104 -26.62 -8.17 0.69
N PHE A 105 -25.52 -8.86 0.44
CA PHE A 105 -25.52 -10.03 -0.43
C PHE A 105 -26.33 -11.17 0.22
N SER A 106 -27.45 -11.58 -0.38
CA SER A 106 -28.38 -12.56 0.20
C SER A 106 -28.04 -14.03 -0.06
N GLY A 107 -26.97 -14.32 -0.83
CA GLY A 107 -26.61 -15.69 -1.21
C GLY A 107 -27.30 -16.16 -2.52
N GLY A 108 -26.94 -17.36 -2.98
CA GLY A 108 -27.57 -18.05 -4.12
C GLY A 108 -26.89 -17.90 -5.50
N GLY A 109 -26.03 -16.90 -5.69
CA GLY A 109 -25.29 -16.69 -6.94
C GLY A 109 -23.92 -16.07 -6.74
N THR A 110 -23.30 -15.56 -7.81
CA THR A 110 -22.00 -14.87 -7.71
C THR A 110 -22.20 -13.44 -7.21
N PRO A 111 -21.53 -13.00 -6.13
CA PRO A 111 -21.52 -11.61 -5.72
C PRO A 111 -21.02 -10.71 -6.85
N ASP A 112 -21.66 -9.56 -7.03
CA ASP A 112 -21.24 -8.51 -7.97
C ASP A 112 -19.80 -8.05 -7.70
N VAL A 113 -19.42 -7.90 -6.44
CA VAL A 113 -18.02 -7.72 -6.01
C VAL A 113 -17.76 -8.55 -4.75
N ALA A 114 -16.68 -9.32 -4.75
CA ALA A 114 -16.15 -10.02 -3.59
C ALA A 114 -14.65 -9.74 -3.44
N ILE A 115 -14.17 -9.78 -2.21
CA ILE A 115 -12.74 -9.79 -1.90
C ILE A 115 -12.32 -11.22 -1.59
N PHE A 116 -11.19 -11.66 -2.13
CA PHE A 116 -10.49 -12.87 -1.73
C PHE A 116 -9.26 -12.48 -0.90
N SER A 117 -9.26 -12.87 0.37
CA SER A 117 -8.11 -12.73 1.25
C SER A 117 -7.15 -13.90 1.05
N SER A 118 -6.08 -13.64 0.29
CA SER A 118 -4.99 -14.61 0.04
C SER A 118 -3.99 -14.62 1.20
N TYR A 119 -3.24 -15.70 1.38
CA TYR A 119 -2.16 -15.72 2.35
C TYR A 119 -0.94 -16.45 1.81
N ARG A 120 0.24 -16.05 2.28
CA ARG A 120 1.49 -16.74 1.96
C ARG A 120 2.54 -16.40 3.00
N ASP A 121 3.47 -17.32 3.20
CA ASP A 121 4.69 -16.97 3.92
C ASP A 121 5.49 -15.97 3.07
N ALA A 122 5.44 -14.69 3.42
CA ALA A 122 6.12 -13.64 2.69
C ALA A 122 7.55 -13.35 3.22
N SER A 123 8.08 -14.22 4.08
CA SER A 123 9.45 -14.15 4.61
C SER A 123 10.46 -14.92 3.75
N VAL A 124 10.01 -15.79 2.84
CA VAL A 124 10.86 -16.66 2.01
C VAL A 124 11.13 -16.07 0.62
N HIS A 125 11.89 -16.76 -0.23
CA HIS A 125 12.13 -16.34 -1.63
C HIS A 125 10.84 -16.27 -2.47
N ILE A 126 10.82 -15.42 -3.50
CA ILE A 126 9.62 -15.07 -4.29
C ILE A 126 8.87 -16.27 -4.92
N MET A 127 9.60 -17.29 -5.40
CA MET A 127 9.00 -18.40 -6.13
C MET A 127 8.18 -19.34 -5.24
N PRO A 128 8.68 -19.82 -4.08
CA PRO A 128 7.86 -20.53 -3.11
C PRO A 128 6.54 -19.82 -2.77
N GLN A 129 6.59 -18.49 -2.56
CA GLN A 129 5.38 -17.70 -2.28
C GLN A 129 4.43 -17.67 -3.47
N THR A 130 4.97 -17.50 -4.68
CA THR A 130 4.19 -17.46 -5.93
C THR A 130 3.50 -18.79 -6.18
N LYS A 131 4.18 -19.92 -5.96
CA LYS A 131 3.58 -21.27 -6.07
C LYS A 131 2.39 -21.45 -5.11
N ARG A 132 2.55 -21.00 -3.86
CA ARG A 132 1.48 -21.03 -2.87
C ARG A 132 0.29 -20.18 -3.30
N LEU A 133 0.55 -18.94 -3.76
CA LEU A 133 -0.48 -18.03 -4.23
C LEU A 133 -1.24 -18.60 -5.44
N ILE A 134 -0.55 -19.16 -6.44
CA ILE A 134 -1.16 -19.80 -7.62
C ILE A 134 -2.12 -20.89 -7.19
N ASN A 135 -1.65 -21.84 -6.37
CA ASN A 135 -2.46 -22.99 -5.98
C ASN A 135 -3.64 -22.56 -5.11
N GLN A 136 -3.40 -21.73 -4.08
CA GLN A 136 -4.44 -21.23 -3.20
C GLN A 136 -5.55 -20.51 -3.98
N LEU A 137 -5.18 -19.54 -4.83
CA LEU A 137 -6.16 -18.74 -5.56
C LEU A 137 -6.90 -19.58 -6.60
N TYR A 138 -6.20 -20.40 -7.38
CA TYR A 138 -6.85 -21.23 -8.40
C TYR A 138 -7.82 -22.23 -7.77
N ASP A 139 -7.38 -22.94 -6.71
CA ASP A 139 -8.18 -23.97 -6.08
C ASP A 139 -9.42 -23.35 -5.42
N ALA A 140 -9.27 -22.22 -4.71
CA ALA A 140 -10.41 -21.50 -4.12
C ALA A 140 -11.36 -20.93 -5.18
N TYR A 141 -10.83 -20.36 -6.27
CA TYR A 141 -11.61 -19.81 -7.36
C TYR A 141 -12.46 -20.91 -8.05
N VAL A 142 -11.83 -22.02 -8.43
CA VAL A 142 -12.53 -23.15 -9.08
C VAL A 142 -13.51 -23.81 -8.12
N ALA A 143 -13.11 -23.99 -6.85
CA ALA A 143 -14.00 -24.52 -5.84
C ALA A 143 -15.23 -23.63 -5.60
N LYS A 144 -15.14 -22.30 -5.75
CA LYS A 144 -16.29 -21.42 -5.53
C LYS A 144 -17.13 -21.16 -6.78
N PHE A 145 -16.49 -20.91 -7.91
CA PHE A 145 -17.15 -20.42 -9.12
C PHE A 145 -17.14 -21.40 -10.30
N GLY A 146 -16.34 -22.47 -10.22
CA GLY A 146 -16.06 -23.37 -11.34
C GLY A 146 -15.01 -22.79 -12.29
N THR A 147 -14.87 -23.39 -13.46
CA THR A 147 -13.98 -22.89 -14.50
C THR A 147 -14.73 -22.01 -15.48
N LYS A 148 -14.03 -21.32 -16.39
CA LYS A 148 -14.68 -20.56 -17.46
C LYS A 148 -15.57 -21.46 -18.35
N LEU A 149 -15.12 -22.68 -18.64
CA LEU A 149 -15.82 -23.62 -19.52
C LEU A 149 -16.91 -24.41 -18.78
N ALA A 150 -16.79 -24.51 -17.46
CA ALA A 150 -17.73 -25.23 -16.59
C ALA A 150 -17.96 -24.42 -15.30
N PRO A 151 -18.73 -23.32 -15.37
CA PRO A 151 -19.11 -22.57 -14.17
C PRO A 151 -20.02 -23.44 -13.29
N LYS A 152 -20.00 -23.20 -11.97
CA LYS A 152 -20.94 -23.87 -11.06
C LYS A 152 -22.39 -23.44 -11.35
N PRO A 153 -23.39 -24.31 -11.13
CA PRO A 153 -24.80 -23.95 -11.30
C PRO A 153 -25.16 -22.67 -10.54
N GLY A 154 -25.80 -21.72 -11.22
CA GLY A 154 -26.19 -20.43 -10.64
C GLY A 154 -25.04 -19.44 -10.42
N MET A 155 -23.80 -19.81 -10.77
CA MET A 155 -22.61 -18.97 -10.61
C MET A 155 -22.11 -18.47 -11.96
N ALA A 156 -21.77 -17.19 -12.02
CA ALA A 156 -20.90 -16.65 -13.05
C ALA A 156 -19.44 -16.67 -12.54
N ALA A 157 -18.51 -17.00 -13.43
CA ALA A 157 -17.10 -16.87 -13.14
C ALA A 157 -16.75 -15.36 -13.04
N PRO A 158 -16.18 -14.85 -11.93
CA PRO A 158 -15.82 -13.43 -11.80
C PRO A 158 -14.50 -13.08 -12.51
N ASN A 159 -14.35 -11.84 -12.96
CA ASN A 159 -13.05 -11.31 -13.38
C ASN A 159 -12.18 -11.04 -12.15
N ILE A 160 -10.87 -11.32 -12.24
CA ILE A 160 -9.93 -11.15 -11.12
C ILE A 160 -9.32 -9.75 -11.20
N ILE A 161 -9.29 -9.04 -10.08
CA ILE A 161 -8.55 -7.80 -9.90
C ILE A 161 -7.56 -8.04 -8.77
N PHE A 162 -6.27 -7.86 -9.03
CA PHE A 162 -5.29 -7.93 -7.95
C PHE A 162 -5.10 -6.56 -7.31
N VAL A 163 -5.18 -6.49 -5.98
CA VAL A 163 -4.74 -5.33 -5.22
C VAL A 163 -3.61 -5.79 -4.31
N CYS A 164 -2.43 -5.29 -4.61
CA CYS A 164 -1.17 -5.80 -4.09
C CYS A 164 -0.43 -4.70 -3.36
N HIS A 165 0.23 -5.07 -2.27
CA HIS A 165 1.12 -4.14 -1.58
C HIS A 165 2.54 -4.69 -1.55
N SER A 166 3.55 -3.83 -1.72
CA SER A 166 4.97 -4.17 -1.54
C SER A 166 5.36 -5.42 -2.35
N MET A 167 6.04 -6.40 -1.74
CA MET A 167 6.41 -7.68 -2.36
C MET A 167 5.20 -8.48 -2.91
N GLY A 168 3.98 -8.19 -2.49
CA GLY A 168 2.78 -8.79 -3.07
C GLY A 168 2.60 -8.47 -4.55
N GLY A 169 2.96 -7.25 -4.98
CA GLY A 169 2.89 -6.86 -6.40
C GLY A 169 3.92 -7.62 -7.23
N LEU A 170 5.08 -7.91 -6.65
CA LEU A 170 6.11 -8.73 -7.25
C LEU A 170 5.67 -10.18 -7.41
N ALA A 171 5.04 -10.77 -6.38
CA ALA A 171 4.51 -12.13 -6.44
C ALA A 171 3.43 -12.28 -7.52
N VAL A 172 2.56 -11.29 -7.67
CA VAL A 172 1.55 -11.27 -8.74
C VAL A 172 2.17 -11.08 -10.12
N ARG A 173 3.18 -10.21 -10.28
CA ARG A 173 3.93 -10.11 -11.55
C ARG A 173 4.57 -11.45 -11.92
N THR A 174 5.19 -12.15 -10.96
CA THR A 174 5.76 -13.48 -11.19
C THR A 174 4.69 -14.52 -11.54
N LEU A 175 3.53 -14.48 -10.88
CA LEU A 175 2.37 -15.32 -11.22
C LEU A 175 1.92 -15.09 -12.66
N LEU A 176 1.73 -13.82 -13.05
CA LEU A 176 1.22 -13.46 -14.37
C LEU A 176 2.26 -13.68 -15.47
N ALA A 177 3.55 -13.58 -15.20
CA ALA A 177 4.59 -13.94 -16.16
C ALA A 177 4.74 -15.47 -16.30
N ALA A 178 4.41 -16.23 -15.26
CA ALA A 178 4.48 -17.69 -15.18
C ALA A 178 5.81 -18.26 -15.75
N PRO A 179 6.96 -17.88 -15.18
CA PRO A 179 8.27 -18.17 -15.75
C PRO A 179 8.48 -19.68 -16.00
N THR A 180 9.09 -20.00 -17.14
CA THR A 180 9.49 -21.37 -17.49
C THR A 180 10.86 -21.74 -16.90
N THR A 181 11.66 -20.73 -16.58
CA THR A 181 12.98 -20.89 -15.95
C THR A 181 12.90 -20.79 -14.43
N SER A 182 13.91 -21.33 -13.77
CA SER A 182 14.06 -21.26 -12.32
C SER A 182 14.41 -19.85 -11.88
N ILE A 183 13.79 -19.37 -10.80
CA ILE A 183 14.15 -18.12 -10.12
C ILE A 183 14.47 -18.47 -8.66
N GLY A 184 15.71 -18.21 -8.23
CA GLY A 184 16.17 -18.61 -6.89
C GLY A 184 16.15 -20.14 -6.68
N GLY A 185 16.42 -20.93 -7.72
CA GLY A 185 16.46 -22.39 -7.62
C GLY A 185 15.09 -23.08 -7.65
N VAL A 186 13.98 -22.34 -7.73
CA VAL A 186 12.62 -22.90 -7.74
C VAL A 186 11.90 -22.58 -9.05
N SER A 187 11.25 -23.60 -9.63
CA SER A 187 10.45 -23.50 -10.86
C SER A 187 8.97 -23.84 -10.62
N LEU A 188 8.11 -23.31 -11.49
CA LEU A 188 6.72 -23.79 -11.62
C LEU A 188 6.72 -25.15 -12.34
N THR A 189 5.88 -26.07 -11.87
CA THR A 189 5.55 -27.30 -12.63
C THR A 189 4.66 -26.96 -13.85
N PRO A 190 4.54 -27.85 -14.84
CA PRO A 190 3.60 -27.65 -15.95
C PRO A 190 2.15 -27.38 -15.49
N GLY A 191 1.67 -28.11 -14.47
CA GLY A 191 0.33 -27.90 -13.90
C GLY A 191 0.18 -26.53 -13.23
N GLU A 192 1.19 -26.08 -12.48
CA GLU A 192 1.17 -24.75 -11.88
C GLU A 192 1.20 -23.63 -12.92
N ARG A 193 1.94 -23.81 -14.03
CA ARG A 193 1.90 -22.86 -15.16
C ARG A 193 0.51 -22.81 -15.80
N GLN A 194 -0.16 -23.94 -15.97
CA GLN A 194 -1.54 -23.96 -16.48
C GLN A 194 -2.52 -23.26 -15.54
N LYS A 195 -2.40 -23.46 -14.22
CA LYS A 195 -3.18 -22.72 -13.22
C LYS A 195 -2.91 -21.21 -13.31
N ALA A 196 -1.63 -20.80 -13.38
CA ALA A 196 -1.24 -19.41 -13.53
C ALA A 196 -1.79 -18.78 -14.82
N GLN A 197 -1.74 -19.50 -15.94
CA GLN A 197 -2.33 -19.09 -17.22
C GLN A 197 -3.84 -18.84 -17.10
N ALA A 198 -4.56 -19.77 -16.46
CA ALA A 198 -5.99 -19.65 -16.26
C ALA A 198 -6.34 -18.44 -15.38
N LEU A 199 -5.55 -18.15 -14.33
CA LEU A 199 -5.71 -16.95 -13.52
C LEU A 199 -5.42 -15.68 -14.32
N ARG A 200 -4.34 -15.67 -15.12
CA ARG A 200 -3.96 -14.56 -16.00
C ARG A 200 -5.07 -14.21 -17.00
N ASP A 201 -5.66 -15.21 -17.65
CA ASP A 201 -6.75 -15.00 -18.62
C ASP A 201 -8.04 -14.46 -18.00
N ARG A 202 -8.18 -14.57 -16.67
CA ARG A 202 -9.29 -14.02 -15.89
C ARG A 202 -8.95 -12.68 -15.24
N THR A 203 -7.69 -12.30 -15.23
CA THR A 203 -7.22 -11.07 -14.59
C THR A 203 -7.57 -9.87 -15.46
N ALA A 204 -8.46 -9.01 -14.96
CA ALA A 204 -8.79 -7.73 -15.57
C ALA A 204 -7.58 -6.78 -15.52
N TYR A 205 -7.03 -6.55 -14.33
CA TYR A 205 -5.84 -5.73 -14.11
C TYR A 205 -5.24 -5.95 -12.72
N VAL A 206 -4.08 -5.34 -12.48
CA VAL A 206 -3.36 -5.31 -11.20
C VAL A 206 -3.28 -3.88 -10.70
N VAL A 207 -3.47 -3.67 -9.41
CA VAL A 207 -3.20 -2.43 -8.69
C VAL A 207 -2.06 -2.71 -7.73
N THR A 208 -0.94 -2.01 -7.88
CA THR A 208 0.20 -2.09 -6.99
C THR A 208 0.27 -0.85 -6.11
N LEU A 209 0.35 -1.08 -4.81
CA LEU A 209 0.58 -0.08 -3.78
C LEU A 209 2.03 -0.26 -3.33
N ALA A 210 2.86 0.76 -3.52
CA ALA A 210 4.23 0.78 -3.02
C ALA A 210 5.05 -0.49 -3.36
N THR A 211 4.85 -1.05 -4.56
CA THR A 211 5.56 -2.27 -4.96
C THR A 211 6.96 -1.90 -5.44
N PRO A 212 8.04 -2.52 -4.93
CA PRO A 212 9.41 -2.22 -5.38
C PRO A 212 9.69 -2.89 -6.73
N HIS A 213 9.11 -2.39 -7.81
CA HIS A 213 9.22 -3.00 -9.14
C HIS A 213 10.65 -3.07 -9.66
N ASP A 214 11.51 -2.15 -9.20
CA ASP A 214 12.94 -2.05 -9.50
C ASP A 214 13.83 -2.46 -8.32
N GLY A 215 13.24 -3.05 -7.28
CA GLY A 215 13.89 -3.34 -6.01
C GLY A 215 13.83 -2.19 -5.00
N SER A 216 14.49 -2.39 -3.86
CA SER A 216 14.53 -1.49 -2.71
C SER A 216 15.97 -1.16 -2.33
N GLN A 217 16.24 0.12 -2.10
CA GLN A 217 17.53 0.62 -1.64
C GLN A 217 17.91 0.06 -0.27
N ILE A 218 16.92 -0.25 0.58
CA ILE A 218 17.10 -0.93 1.86
C ILE A 218 17.63 -2.35 1.64
N ALA A 219 17.02 -3.09 0.73
CA ALA A 219 17.44 -4.46 0.43
C ALA A 219 18.88 -4.51 -0.12
N ASP A 220 19.25 -3.56 -0.97
CA ASP A 220 20.61 -3.42 -1.47
C ASP A 220 21.65 -3.09 -0.37
N ARG A 221 21.19 -2.52 0.76
CA ARG A 221 22.02 -2.11 1.92
C ARG A 221 21.78 -2.97 3.15
N VAL A 222 21.19 -4.15 2.96
CA VAL A 222 20.74 -5.00 4.06
C VAL A 222 21.87 -5.29 5.07
N THR A 223 23.11 -5.50 4.62
CA THR A 223 24.25 -5.77 5.51
C THR A 223 24.65 -4.56 6.35
N ASP A 224 24.68 -3.37 5.74
CA ASP A 224 25.00 -2.11 6.44
C ASP A 224 23.92 -1.81 7.48
N ILE A 225 22.65 -1.97 7.09
CA ILE A 225 21.49 -1.77 7.96
C ILE A 225 21.45 -2.78 9.12
N LYS A 226 21.79 -4.05 8.87
CA LYS A 226 21.92 -5.06 9.94
C LYS A 226 22.94 -4.62 10.99
N SER A 227 24.13 -4.21 10.54
CA SER A 227 25.18 -3.71 11.43
C SER A 227 24.73 -2.48 12.20
N ALA A 228 24.00 -1.56 11.54
CA ALA A 228 23.46 -0.37 12.17
C ALA A 228 22.42 -0.69 13.26
N ILE A 229 21.49 -1.61 12.99
CA ILE A 229 20.46 -2.07 13.91
C ILE A 229 21.08 -2.76 15.13
N ASP A 230 22.15 -3.52 14.94
CA ASP A 230 22.78 -4.30 16.01
C ASP A 230 23.75 -3.46 16.87
N ASN A 231 24.06 -2.22 16.48
CA ASN A 231 24.85 -1.30 17.28
C ASN A 231 23.96 -0.43 18.18
N ASP A 232 24.02 -0.67 19.50
CA ASP A 232 23.22 0.04 20.50
C ASP A 232 23.40 1.56 20.49
N SER A 233 24.59 2.08 20.13
CA SER A 233 24.82 3.53 20.14
C SER A 233 23.96 4.27 19.11
N ASN A 234 23.57 3.59 18.01
CA ASN A 234 22.70 4.16 16.97
C ASN A 234 21.26 4.37 17.44
N TRP A 235 20.86 3.74 18.55
CA TRP A 235 19.51 3.84 19.11
C TRP A 235 19.36 4.94 20.15
N THR A 236 20.45 5.57 20.57
CA THR A 236 20.43 6.70 21.52
C THR A 236 19.63 7.89 21.00
N ALA A 237 19.49 8.01 19.67
CA ALA A 237 18.60 8.97 19.00
C ALA A 237 17.11 8.82 19.40
N LEU A 238 16.70 7.64 19.87
CA LEU A 238 15.33 7.34 20.30
C LEU A 238 15.13 7.38 21.82
N ASN A 239 16.05 7.95 22.60
CA ASN A 239 15.95 8.03 24.06
C ASN A 239 14.70 8.79 24.58
N PHE A 240 13.99 9.51 23.69
CA PHE A 240 12.70 10.14 24.00
C PHE A 240 11.51 9.17 24.00
N LEU A 241 11.65 7.98 23.40
CA LEU A 241 10.68 6.91 23.47
C LEU A 241 10.97 6.02 24.69
N SER A 242 9.94 5.39 25.25
CA SER A 242 10.13 4.38 26.29
C SER A 242 10.95 3.22 25.76
N GLN A 243 11.76 2.60 26.62
CA GLN A 243 12.60 1.43 26.28
C GLN A 243 11.80 0.32 25.58
N ASP A 244 10.58 0.03 26.05
CA ASP A 244 9.71 -0.99 25.45
C ASP A 244 9.34 -0.70 23.99
N ILE A 245 9.14 0.57 23.63
CA ILE A 245 8.82 0.98 22.26
C ILE A 245 10.07 0.85 21.39
N THR A 246 11.21 1.31 21.90
CA THR A 246 12.50 1.20 21.20
C THR A 246 12.85 -0.26 20.92
N GLU A 247 12.70 -1.15 21.89
CA GLU A 247 12.92 -2.59 21.71
C GLU A 247 11.89 -3.23 20.77
N ALA A 248 10.63 -2.79 20.80
CA ALA A 248 9.63 -3.25 19.83
C ALA A 248 9.98 -2.84 18.39
N ILE A 249 10.45 -1.61 18.18
CA ILE A 249 10.93 -1.13 16.87
C ILE A 249 12.14 -1.95 16.43
N ARG A 250 13.13 -2.10 17.31
CA ARG A 250 14.36 -2.86 17.03
C ARG A 250 14.06 -4.32 16.69
N GLY A 251 13.21 -4.99 17.45
CA GLY A 251 12.78 -6.36 17.18
C GLY A 251 12.07 -6.49 15.83
N THR A 252 11.18 -5.54 15.50
CA THR A 252 10.48 -5.47 14.21
C THR A 252 11.47 -5.35 13.04
N LEU A 253 12.41 -4.40 13.13
CA LEU A 253 13.42 -4.20 12.09
C LEU A 253 14.32 -5.42 11.93
N ARG A 254 14.76 -6.03 13.03
CA ARG A 254 15.56 -7.27 12.99
C ARG A 254 14.83 -8.40 12.27
N GLY A 255 13.56 -8.65 12.58
CA GLY A 255 12.77 -9.68 11.90
C GLY A 255 12.65 -9.43 10.40
N GLN A 256 12.28 -8.20 10.01
CA GLN A 256 12.08 -7.85 8.60
C GLN A 256 13.37 -7.84 7.78
N ILE A 257 14.45 -7.27 8.31
CA ILE A 257 15.74 -7.14 7.60
C ILE A 257 16.49 -8.48 7.55
N ARG A 258 16.19 -9.43 8.44
CA ARG A 258 16.77 -10.77 8.43
C ARG A 258 15.95 -11.80 7.65
N ALA A 259 14.72 -11.46 7.25
CA ALA A 259 13.91 -12.33 6.40
C ALA A 259 14.60 -12.63 5.07
N THR A 260 14.58 -13.88 4.65
CA THR A 260 15.19 -14.35 3.39
C THR A 260 14.61 -13.63 2.16
N ALA A 261 13.35 -13.21 2.23
CA ALA A 261 12.66 -12.40 1.23
C ALA A 261 13.41 -11.11 0.85
N ILE A 262 14.17 -10.51 1.77
CA ILE A 262 14.88 -9.24 1.54
C ILE A 262 15.90 -9.36 0.40
N GLU A 263 16.50 -10.54 0.20
CA GLU A 263 17.45 -10.79 -0.89
C GLU A 263 16.79 -10.64 -2.26
N HIS A 264 15.52 -11.05 -2.35
CA HIS A 264 14.69 -10.93 -3.53
C HIS A 264 13.99 -9.57 -3.62
N LEU A 265 14.36 -8.59 -2.78
CA LEU A 265 13.96 -7.20 -2.92
C LEU A 265 15.10 -6.31 -3.42
N ARG A 266 16.30 -6.88 -3.67
CA ARG A 266 17.43 -6.12 -4.20
C ARG A 266 17.19 -5.65 -5.63
N SER A 267 17.75 -4.49 -5.96
CA SER A 267 17.60 -3.86 -7.26
C SER A 267 18.30 -4.64 -8.38
N ASP A 268 19.43 -5.29 -8.09
CA ASP A 268 20.11 -6.16 -9.05
C ASP A 268 19.30 -7.42 -9.39
N PHE A 269 18.64 -8.01 -8.38
CA PHE A 269 17.71 -9.12 -8.59
C PHE A 269 16.59 -8.73 -9.57
N TRP A 270 15.88 -7.62 -9.34
CA TRP A 270 14.76 -7.21 -10.19
C TRP A 270 15.18 -6.69 -11.55
N ARG A 271 16.36 -6.05 -11.66
CA ARG A 271 16.95 -5.69 -12.96
C ARG A 271 17.19 -6.92 -13.84
N ASN A 272 17.80 -7.96 -13.28
CA ASN A 272 18.07 -9.19 -14.03
C ASN A 272 16.78 -9.89 -14.49
N HIS A 273 15.76 -9.94 -13.64
CA HIS A 273 14.55 -10.71 -13.91
C HIS A 273 13.51 -9.94 -14.74
N SER A 274 13.37 -8.63 -14.56
CA SER A 274 12.41 -7.80 -15.31
C SER A 274 12.78 -7.60 -16.79
N GLY A 275 14.03 -7.85 -17.19
CA GLY A 275 14.41 -7.97 -18.60
C GLY A 275 14.17 -9.35 -19.21
N ASN A 276 13.93 -10.38 -18.37
CA ASN A 276 14.00 -11.78 -18.76
C ASN A 276 12.75 -12.57 -18.32
N ALA A 277 12.87 -13.38 -17.26
CA ALA A 277 11.89 -14.40 -16.86
C ALA A 277 10.52 -13.82 -16.44
N ILE A 278 10.48 -12.57 -16.01
CA ILE A 278 9.27 -11.86 -15.55
C ILE A 278 9.08 -10.53 -16.28
N ALA A 279 9.58 -10.46 -17.50
CA ALA A 279 9.48 -9.26 -18.30
C ALA A 279 8.00 -8.86 -18.51
N PRO A 280 7.68 -7.55 -18.54
CA PRO A 280 6.31 -7.09 -18.65
C PRO A 280 5.50 -7.72 -19.80
N TYR A 281 6.12 -7.88 -20.98
CA TYR A 281 5.48 -8.50 -22.14
C TYR A 281 5.08 -9.96 -21.93
N ARG A 282 5.65 -10.66 -20.94
CA ARG A 282 5.27 -12.05 -20.62
C ARG A 282 3.94 -12.14 -19.88
N MET A 283 3.35 -11.03 -19.43
CA MET A 283 2.04 -10.98 -18.79
C MET A 283 0.89 -10.93 -19.83
N GLU A 284 1.06 -11.66 -20.93
CA GLU A 284 0.13 -11.76 -22.06
C GLU A 284 -0.90 -12.87 -21.83
N ARG A 285 -2.16 -12.58 -22.09
CA ARG A 285 -3.25 -13.55 -22.04
C ARG A 285 -3.24 -14.43 -23.30
N THR A 286 -3.96 -15.55 -23.26
CA THR A 286 -4.08 -16.43 -24.43
C THR A 286 -4.77 -15.78 -25.63
N ASP A 287 -5.44 -14.64 -25.45
CA ASP A 287 -6.02 -13.85 -26.55
C ASP A 287 -5.09 -12.74 -27.08
N GLY A 288 -3.82 -12.72 -26.67
CA GLY A 288 -2.81 -11.76 -27.13
C GLY A 288 -2.80 -10.43 -26.36
N SER A 289 -3.77 -10.19 -25.47
CA SER A 289 -3.84 -8.94 -24.71
C SER A 289 -3.00 -8.99 -23.43
N HIS A 290 -2.29 -7.91 -23.09
CA HIS A 290 -1.52 -7.81 -21.84
C HIS A 290 -2.38 -7.38 -20.66
N VAL A 291 -2.01 -7.82 -19.45
CA VAL A 291 -2.66 -7.41 -18.21
C VAL A 291 -2.23 -5.97 -17.83
N PRO A 292 -3.15 -5.01 -17.69
CA PRO A 292 -2.85 -3.67 -17.19
C PRO A 292 -2.35 -3.69 -15.73
N VAL A 293 -1.38 -2.83 -15.43
CA VAL A 293 -0.82 -2.64 -14.08
C VAL A 293 -0.89 -1.17 -13.70
N TYR A 294 -1.73 -0.84 -12.73
CA TYR A 294 -1.84 0.49 -12.12
C TYR A 294 -0.90 0.59 -10.94
N THR A 295 0.01 1.57 -10.96
CA THR A 295 1.03 1.76 -9.92
C THR A 295 0.74 3.02 -9.10
N LEU A 296 0.71 2.87 -7.78
CA LEU A 296 0.54 3.93 -6.79
C LEU A 296 1.72 3.87 -5.81
N ALA A 297 2.40 5.00 -5.61
CA ALA A 297 3.55 5.09 -4.71
C ALA A 297 3.39 6.25 -3.72
N GLY A 298 3.72 6.01 -2.46
CA GLY A 298 3.81 7.05 -1.44
C GLY A 298 5.14 7.80 -1.51
N HIS A 299 5.20 8.98 -0.90
CA HIS A 299 6.35 9.86 -0.91
C HIS A 299 6.89 10.19 0.49
N ALA A 300 6.29 9.64 1.56
CA ALA A 300 6.58 10.08 2.93
C ALA A 300 6.86 8.90 3.87
N PRO A 301 8.12 8.65 4.31
CA PRO A 301 8.45 7.56 5.25
C PRO A 301 7.73 7.66 6.61
N GLY A 302 7.55 8.88 7.12
CA GLY A 302 6.83 9.15 8.38
C GLY A 302 5.30 9.14 8.25
N GLY A 303 4.77 9.07 7.03
CA GLY A 303 3.34 9.21 6.76
C GLY A 303 2.76 10.50 7.35
N ARG A 304 1.50 10.44 7.83
CA ARG A 304 0.81 11.54 8.54
C ARG A 304 0.94 11.49 10.07
N PHE A 305 1.77 10.60 10.62
CA PHE A 305 1.83 10.38 12.08
C PHE A 305 2.42 11.57 12.84
N PHE A 306 3.25 12.36 12.17
CA PHE A 306 3.73 13.61 12.71
C PHE A 306 2.66 14.66 12.53
N THR A 307 1.82 14.84 13.55
CA THR A 307 0.86 15.96 13.57
C THR A 307 1.64 17.25 13.55
N ASN A 308 1.30 18.23 12.71
CA ASN A 308 1.93 19.55 12.80
C ASN A 308 1.98 20.01 14.27
N PRO A 309 3.18 20.35 14.79
CA PRO A 309 3.34 20.65 16.20
C PRO A 309 2.40 21.80 16.57
N THR A 310 1.52 21.58 17.55
CA THR A 310 0.56 22.62 17.97
C THR A 310 1.15 23.61 18.96
N SER A 311 2.37 23.33 19.44
CA SER A 311 3.13 24.14 20.39
C SER A 311 4.63 24.07 20.10
N ALA A 312 5.40 25.05 20.59
CA ALA A 312 6.86 25.08 20.44
C ALA A 312 7.56 23.87 21.09
N SER A 313 6.95 23.27 22.12
CA SER A 313 7.45 22.06 22.80
C SER A 313 7.25 20.76 22.03
N GLN A 314 6.41 20.76 20.98
CA GLN A 314 6.18 19.60 20.11
C GLN A 314 7.02 19.64 18.82
N PHE A 315 7.87 20.65 18.65
CA PHE A 315 8.68 20.86 17.44
C PHE A 315 10.08 20.21 17.56
N PRO A 316 10.72 19.73 16.46
CA PRO A 316 10.28 19.66 15.06
C PRO A 316 9.45 18.40 14.73
N ALA A 317 9.42 17.43 15.64
CA ALA A 317 8.74 16.16 15.42
C ALA A 317 7.31 16.28 15.94
N GLY A 318 6.41 16.64 15.04
CA GLY A 318 4.98 16.51 15.27
C GLY A 318 4.66 15.29 16.14
N SER A 319 4.15 15.51 17.35
CA SER A 319 4.23 14.47 18.37
C SER A 319 3.40 13.24 17.98
N ILE A 320 3.94 12.05 18.23
CA ILE A 320 3.13 10.85 18.39
C ILE A 320 2.14 11.14 19.53
N ASP A 321 0.87 10.80 19.34
CA ASP A 321 -0.12 10.89 20.40
C ASP A 321 0.18 9.79 21.43
N MET A 322 1.03 10.13 22.40
CA MET A 322 1.46 9.20 23.44
C MET A 322 0.28 8.68 24.27
N GLY A 323 -0.83 9.42 24.35
CA GLY A 323 -2.04 9.00 25.05
C GLY A 323 -2.77 7.84 24.38
N ARG A 324 -2.58 7.67 23.07
CA ARG A 324 -3.19 6.60 22.26
C ARG A 324 -2.30 5.39 22.07
N LEU A 325 -1.07 5.38 22.60
CA LEU A 325 -0.18 4.21 22.52
C LEU A 325 -0.71 2.97 23.27
N GLY A 326 -1.70 3.15 24.15
CA GLY A 326 -2.45 2.04 24.73
C GLY A 326 -3.44 1.39 23.74
N GLU A 327 -3.82 2.08 22.67
CA GLU A 327 -4.64 1.53 21.60
C GLU A 327 -3.75 0.69 20.69
N GLU A 328 -4.00 -0.61 20.64
CA GLU A 328 -3.22 -1.58 19.88
C GLU A 328 -3.02 -1.21 18.41
N GLY A 329 -4.11 -0.82 17.72
CA GLY A 329 -4.06 -0.41 16.31
C GLY A 329 -3.17 0.80 16.08
N TYR A 330 -3.23 1.78 16.98
CA TYR A 330 -2.40 2.98 16.93
C TYR A 330 -0.93 2.65 17.25
N ARG A 331 -0.68 1.85 18.29
CA ARG A 331 0.65 1.40 18.68
C ARG A 331 1.38 0.70 17.54
N ARG A 332 0.70 -0.23 16.85
CA ARG A 332 1.22 -0.93 15.67
C ARG A 332 1.66 0.04 14.58
N GLU A 333 0.80 0.99 14.26
CA GLU A 333 1.05 2.00 13.23
C GLU A 333 2.24 2.91 13.57
N VAL A 334 2.36 3.32 14.84
CA VAL A 334 3.49 4.11 15.33
C VAL A 334 4.80 3.32 15.25
N ILE A 335 4.83 2.10 15.81
CA ILE A 335 6.06 1.26 15.83
C ILE A 335 6.58 1.08 14.40
N ARG A 336 5.69 0.76 13.46
CA ARG A 336 6.08 0.55 12.06
C ARG A 336 6.55 1.84 11.39
N SER A 337 5.86 2.95 11.60
CA SER A 337 6.23 4.23 10.99
C SER A 337 7.55 4.78 11.52
N VAL A 338 7.79 4.70 12.83
CA VAL A 338 9.09 5.05 13.41
C VAL A 338 10.17 4.08 12.92
N GLY A 339 9.87 2.79 12.79
CA GLY A 339 10.79 1.83 12.17
C GLY A 339 11.21 2.23 10.75
N LEU A 340 10.26 2.64 9.90
CA LEU A 340 10.56 3.11 8.54
C LEU A 340 11.44 4.37 8.54
N LEU A 341 11.18 5.30 9.44
CA LEU A 341 12.03 6.48 9.63
C LEU A 341 13.44 6.12 10.06
N MET A 342 13.60 5.12 10.94
CA MET A 342 14.91 4.65 11.36
C MET A 342 15.66 3.96 10.22
N LEU A 343 14.97 3.21 9.36
CA LEU A 343 15.58 2.62 8.17
C LEU A 343 16.08 3.69 7.19
N ASP A 344 15.26 4.73 6.94
CA ASP A 344 15.65 5.88 6.15
C ASP A 344 16.86 6.60 6.76
N TYR A 345 16.85 6.84 8.07
CA TYR A 345 18.00 7.38 8.79
C TYR A 345 19.26 6.54 8.62
N PHE A 346 19.18 5.22 8.80
CA PHE A 346 20.35 4.35 8.66
C PHE A 346 20.92 4.37 7.25
N LEU A 347 20.07 4.44 6.21
CA LEU A 347 20.52 4.60 4.82
C LEU A 347 21.33 5.89 4.60
N HIS A 348 20.93 6.97 5.26
CA HIS A 348 21.50 8.30 5.07
C HIS A 348 22.67 8.64 6.01
N SER A 349 22.68 8.09 7.23
CA SER A 349 23.54 8.56 8.31
C SER A 349 24.49 7.51 8.88
N VAL A 350 24.29 6.23 8.56
CA VAL A 350 25.25 5.17 8.93
C VAL A 350 25.95 4.73 7.66
N PRO A 351 26.96 5.49 7.19
CA PRO A 351 27.63 5.17 5.94
C PRO A 351 28.34 3.83 6.08
N GLY A 352 27.94 2.85 5.26
CA GLY A 352 28.80 1.72 4.93
C GLY A 352 30.03 2.19 4.15
N GLY A 353 30.86 1.26 3.67
CA GLY A 353 32.10 1.57 2.92
C GLY A 353 31.91 2.35 1.60
N SER A 354 30.68 2.66 1.21
CA SER A 354 30.33 3.41 -0.02
C SER A 354 29.54 4.70 0.25
N GLY A 355 29.56 5.20 1.49
CA GLY A 355 28.90 6.44 1.89
C GLY A 355 27.38 6.34 2.03
N PRO A 356 26.70 7.49 2.31
CA PRO A 356 25.24 7.57 2.40
C PRO A 356 24.59 7.04 1.13
N LYS A 357 23.67 6.08 1.25
CA LYS A 357 22.87 5.66 0.10
C LYS A 357 21.64 6.52 0.01
N ASN A 358 21.49 7.15 -1.14
CA ASN A 358 20.36 7.99 -1.45
C ASN A 358 19.31 7.18 -2.26
N TRP A 359 18.08 7.68 -2.33
CA TRP A 359 16.98 7.08 -3.09
C TRP A 359 17.16 7.16 -4.63
N GLY A 360 18.34 7.55 -5.11
CA GLY A 360 18.67 7.81 -6.51
C GLY A 360 18.40 9.26 -6.90
N ALA A 361 19.21 9.78 -7.83
CA ALA A 361 19.04 11.13 -8.36
C ALA A 361 17.86 11.22 -9.33
N THR A 362 17.16 12.35 -9.34
CA THR A 362 16.09 12.66 -10.27
C THR A 362 16.12 14.12 -10.70
N THR A 363 15.70 14.38 -11.93
CA THR A 363 15.41 15.73 -12.42
C THR A 363 13.91 16.02 -12.48
N ARG A 364 13.09 15.02 -12.14
CA ARG A 364 11.62 15.09 -12.20
C ARG A 364 11.05 15.68 -10.92
N SER A 365 10.47 16.86 -11.04
CA SER A 365 9.90 17.60 -9.91
C SER A 365 8.69 16.96 -9.26
N ASP A 366 7.93 16.17 -10.03
CA ASP A 366 6.76 15.45 -9.55
C ASP A 366 7.13 14.22 -8.69
N LEU A 367 8.41 13.84 -8.68
CA LEU A 367 8.94 12.69 -7.94
C LEU A 367 9.93 13.09 -6.84
N ASP A 368 10.15 14.40 -6.68
CA ASP A 368 11.03 15.04 -5.69
C ASP A 368 10.21 16.14 -5.00
N ILE A 369 9.34 15.69 -4.10
CA ILE A 369 8.39 16.51 -3.36
C ILE A 369 8.76 16.42 -1.88
N ILE A 370 9.73 17.25 -1.49
CA ILE A 370 10.10 17.40 -0.09
C ILE A 370 9.38 18.62 0.46
N ALA A 371 8.49 18.41 1.44
CA ALA A 371 8.06 19.53 2.29
C ALA A 371 9.11 19.76 3.40
N ARG A 372 9.53 21.02 3.55
CA ARG A 372 10.35 21.48 4.67
C ARG A 372 9.56 22.48 5.51
N TYR A 373 9.69 22.36 6.82
CA TYR A 373 9.17 23.34 7.78
C TYR A 373 10.31 24.26 8.21
N HIS A 374 10.23 25.57 7.91
CA HIS A 374 11.28 26.53 8.27
C HIS A 374 11.44 26.66 9.80
N ARG A 375 12.66 26.40 10.32
CA ARG A 375 13.07 26.60 11.73
C ARG A 375 13.53 28.03 12.05
N GLU A 376 13.73 28.86 11.03
CA GLU A 376 14.31 30.21 11.16
C GLU A 376 13.55 31.15 12.10
N ARG A 377 12.22 31.00 12.24
CA ARG A 377 11.43 31.81 13.18
C ARG A 377 11.71 31.53 14.66
N PHE A 378 12.51 30.51 14.98
CA PHE A 378 12.90 30.15 16.36
C PHE A 378 14.41 30.23 16.62
N GLY A 379 15.19 30.92 15.79
CA GLY A 379 16.60 31.23 16.07
C GLY A 379 17.60 30.09 15.88
N ALA A 380 17.21 29.00 15.22
CA ALA A 380 18.11 27.91 14.83
C ALA A 380 17.95 27.62 13.34
N GLY A 381 19.03 27.79 12.56
CA GLY A 381 19.06 27.39 11.16
C GLY A 381 18.82 25.88 11.00
N LEU A 382 18.22 25.48 9.88
CA LEU A 382 18.20 24.06 9.48
C LEU A 382 19.46 23.74 8.70
N SER A 383 19.95 22.52 8.89
CA SER A 383 21.04 21.96 8.10
C SER A 383 20.61 21.73 6.66
N ALA A 384 21.39 22.21 5.69
CA ALA A 384 21.34 21.79 4.30
C ALA A 384 21.55 20.27 4.17
N PRO A 385 21.14 19.64 3.05
CA PRO A 385 21.59 18.30 2.71
C PRO A 385 23.13 18.25 2.81
N ASN A 386 23.66 17.28 3.57
CA ASN A 386 25.09 17.13 3.90
C ASN A 386 25.68 18.12 4.92
N GLU A 387 24.88 18.97 5.57
CA GLU A 387 25.38 19.81 6.65
C GLU A 387 25.45 19.01 7.95
N ALA A 388 26.65 18.87 8.50
CA ALA A 388 26.90 18.19 9.76
C ALA A 388 26.30 19.01 10.90
N VAL A 389 25.08 18.67 11.30
CA VAL A 389 24.41 19.40 12.39
C VAL A 389 25.02 18.99 13.71
N SER A 390 25.65 19.95 14.39
CA SER A 390 25.98 19.88 15.83
C SER A 390 24.72 20.08 16.70
N ALA A 391 23.61 19.42 16.34
CA ALA A 391 22.38 19.46 17.14
C ALA A 391 22.53 18.55 18.37
N PRO A 392 22.22 19.01 19.60
CA PRO A 392 22.33 18.20 20.82
C PRO A 392 21.37 17.01 20.94
N LEU A 393 20.59 16.70 19.91
CA LEU A 393 19.70 15.55 19.88
C LEU A 393 19.75 14.98 18.47
N GLY A 394 20.31 13.77 18.34
CA GLY A 394 20.48 13.01 17.10
C GLY A 394 19.19 12.55 16.44
N LEU A 395 18.13 13.37 16.48
CA LEU A 395 16.98 13.17 15.62
C LEU A 395 17.45 13.38 14.17
N PRO A 396 17.22 12.40 13.28
CA PRO A 396 17.40 12.59 11.85
C PRO A 396 16.64 13.86 11.43
N THR A 397 17.21 14.66 10.54
CA THR A 397 16.52 15.82 9.96
C THR A 397 15.35 15.29 9.12
N PHE A 398 14.24 14.98 9.77
CA PHE A 398 13.08 14.42 9.11
C PHE A 398 12.40 15.52 8.32
N PHE A 399 12.44 15.39 7.00
CA PHE A 399 11.58 16.17 6.14
C PHE A 399 10.15 15.72 6.43
N ASN A 400 9.37 16.57 7.10
CA ASN A 400 7.94 16.35 7.19
C ASN A 400 7.36 16.64 5.81
N ARG A 401 7.07 15.57 5.07
CA ARG A 401 6.60 15.62 3.69
C ARG A 401 5.08 15.79 3.61
N GLU A 402 4.42 16.57 4.48
CA GLU A 402 3.00 16.91 4.30
C GLU A 402 2.81 18.04 3.27
N ALA A 403 1.80 17.90 2.41
CA ALA A 403 1.38 18.95 1.49
C ALA A 403 0.88 20.23 2.20
N SER A 404 1.43 21.34 1.73
CA SER A 404 0.68 22.44 1.09
C SER A 404 -0.76 22.68 1.54
N SER A 405 -0.91 23.13 2.77
CA SER A 405 -1.60 24.40 3.00
C SER A 405 -0.89 25.08 4.15
N ALA A 406 -0.64 26.38 4.06
CA ALA A 406 -0.19 27.13 5.21
C ALA A 406 -1.23 26.91 6.32
N LYS A 407 -0.91 26.06 7.29
CA LYS A 407 -1.78 25.86 8.44
C LYS A 407 -1.42 26.92 9.46
N ASN A 408 -2.44 27.67 9.86
CA ASN A 408 -2.35 28.52 11.02
C ASN A 408 -2.26 27.60 12.24
N VAL A 409 -1.10 27.57 12.87
CA VAL A 409 -0.87 26.88 14.13
C VAL A 409 -0.82 27.93 15.22
N ARG A 410 -1.57 27.72 16.29
CA ARG A 410 -1.64 28.67 17.39
C ARG A 410 -0.49 28.45 18.38
N VAL A 411 0.62 29.16 18.21
CA VAL A 411 1.78 29.08 19.10
C VAL A 411 1.67 30.18 20.17
N ALA A 412 1.60 29.78 21.44
CA ALA A 412 1.45 30.71 22.58
C ALA A 412 0.27 31.70 22.42
N GLY A 413 -0.85 31.23 21.86
CA GLY A 413 -2.06 32.04 21.64
C GLY A 413 -2.07 32.84 20.33
N VAL A 414 -0.97 32.87 19.59
CA VAL A 414 -0.83 33.59 18.30
C VAL A 414 -0.93 32.62 17.13
N ASP A 415 -1.78 32.93 16.15
CA ASP A 415 -1.85 32.16 14.91
C ASP A 415 -0.61 32.45 14.05
N VAL A 416 0.24 31.43 13.91
CA VAL A 416 1.43 31.47 13.07
C VAL A 416 1.15 30.65 11.82
N ALA A 417 1.15 31.30 10.66
CA ALA A 417 1.13 30.60 9.38
C ALA A 417 2.49 29.95 9.13
N PHE A 418 2.50 28.63 8.95
CA PHE A 418 3.67 27.87 8.54
C PHE A 418 3.55 27.54 7.04
N PRO A 419 4.14 28.33 6.13
CA PRO A 419 4.18 27.96 4.73
C PRO A 419 5.04 26.70 4.61
N ALA A 420 4.43 25.59 4.17
CA ALA A 420 5.19 24.44 3.70
C ALA A 420 5.77 24.79 2.34
N THR A 421 7.08 25.01 2.27
CA THR A 421 7.75 25.19 0.98
C THR A 421 8.04 23.80 0.42
N LYS A 422 7.50 23.50 -0.77
CA LYS A 422 7.96 22.35 -1.56
C LYS A 422 9.38 22.68 -2.05
N ILE A 423 10.37 21.93 -1.58
CA ILE A 423 11.77 22.03 -1.98
C ILE A 423 12.14 20.76 -2.73
N LYS A 424 13.10 20.88 -3.65
CA LYS A 424 13.68 19.78 -4.41
C LYS A 424 15.10 19.56 -3.93
N ASP A 425 15.49 18.33 -3.65
CA ASP A 425 16.89 17.99 -3.34
C ASP A 425 17.59 17.24 -4.46
N GLY A 426 16.90 17.04 -5.59
CA GLY A 426 17.40 16.31 -6.75
C GLY A 426 17.37 14.79 -6.56
N MET A 427 16.63 14.28 -5.58
CA MET A 427 16.49 12.85 -5.32
C MET A 427 15.06 12.35 -5.46
N PHE A 428 14.91 11.07 -5.78
CA PHE A 428 13.59 10.44 -5.70
C PHE A 428 13.10 10.42 -4.26
N ASP A 429 11.82 10.72 -4.09
CA ASP A 429 11.12 10.44 -2.85
C ASP A 429 11.04 8.94 -2.55
N ALA A 430 10.66 8.62 -1.32
CA ALA A 430 10.36 7.25 -0.92
C ALA A 430 9.25 7.22 0.13
N ASP A 431 8.57 6.09 0.20
CA ASP A 431 7.60 5.80 1.25
C ASP A 431 8.22 5.21 2.52
N GLY A 432 9.55 5.20 2.61
CA GLY A 432 10.34 4.63 3.69
C GLY A 432 10.91 3.24 3.41
N MET A 433 10.37 2.50 2.43
CA MET A 433 10.96 1.23 1.97
C MET A 433 11.31 1.23 0.49
N VAL A 434 10.53 1.96 -0.29
CA VAL A 434 10.55 1.91 -1.75
C VAL A 434 10.64 3.33 -2.28
N GLY A 435 11.67 3.59 -3.09
CA GLY A 435 11.78 4.84 -3.82
C GLY A 435 10.64 4.97 -4.84
N THR A 436 10.10 6.17 -5.02
CA THR A 436 8.95 6.45 -5.88
C THR A 436 9.16 5.97 -7.31
N HIS A 437 10.38 6.03 -7.84
CA HIS A 437 10.70 5.46 -9.17
C HIS A 437 10.40 3.96 -9.26
N SER A 438 10.78 3.21 -8.22
CA SER A 438 10.55 1.77 -8.12
C SER A 438 9.07 1.49 -7.84
N GLY A 439 8.44 2.29 -6.98
CA GLY A 439 7.00 2.23 -6.70
C GLY A 439 6.13 2.43 -7.94
N LEU A 440 6.50 3.37 -8.81
CA LEU A 440 5.84 3.67 -10.09
C LEU A 440 6.38 2.85 -11.26
N ALA A 441 7.30 1.91 -11.00
CA ALA A 441 7.89 1.06 -12.02
C ALA A 441 8.46 1.84 -13.21
N LEU A 442 9.15 2.96 -12.98
CA LEU A 442 9.61 3.84 -14.06
C LEU A 442 10.57 3.13 -15.01
N ASN A 443 11.42 2.28 -14.46
CA ASN A 443 12.53 1.69 -15.21
C ASN A 443 12.29 0.21 -15.52
N LEU A 444 11.53 -0.50 -14.67
CA LEU A 444 11.22 -1.94 -14.79
C LEU A 444 12.47 -2.79 -15.07
N GLY A 445 13.54 -2.50 -14.36
CA GLY A 445 14.81 -3.19 -14.46
C GLY A 445 15.73 -2.73 -15.61
N THR A 446 15.30 -1.75 -16.39
CA THR A 446 16.08 -1.18 -17.50
C THR A 446 16.69 0.18 -17.12
N ASN A 447 17.47 0.79 -18.03
CA ASN A 447 17.92 2.17 -17.87
C ASN A 447 16.97 3.18 -18.53
N GLN A 448 15.86 2.71 -19.12
CA GLN A 448 14.92 3.55 -19.85
C GLN A 448 13.76 3.95 -18.93
N SER A 449 13.62 5.26 -18.71
CA SER A 449 12.46 5.82 -18.00
C SER A 449 11.19 5.65 -18.83
N GLY A 450 10.09 5.30 -18.18
CA GLY A 450 8.82 5.01 -18.84
C GLY A 450 8.81 3.63 -19.52
N PHE A 451 9.71 2.71 -19.17
CA PHE A 451 9.72 1.38 -19.77
C PHE A 451 8.35 0.70 -19.66
N PHE A 452 7.87 0.12 -20.77
CA PHE A 452 6.58 -0.55 -20.88
C PHE A 452 5.34 0.28 -20.50
N GLU A 453 5.41 1.60 -20.67
CA GLU A 453 4.27 2.50 -20.51
C GLU A 453 3.15 2.22 -21.51
N HIS A 454 1.89 2.31 -21.07
CA HIS A 454 0.72 1.91 -21.86
C HIS A 454 0.52 2.70 -23.17
N GLY A 455 1.01 3.94 -23.25
CA GLY A 455 0.93 4.76 -24.44
C GLY A 455 2.02 4.48 -25.48
N ALA A 456 2.99 3.64 -25.16
CA ALA A 456 4.14 3.36 -25.99
C ALA A 456 4.12 1.93 -26.54
N GLU A 457 4.56 1.78 -27.79
CA GLU A 457 4.80 0.50 -28.42
C GLU A 457 6.25 0.07 -28.19
N TRP A 458 6.45 -1.23 -27.92
CA TRP A 458 7.71 -1.81 -27.49
C TRP A 458 8.08 -3.02 -28.33
N ASN A 459 9.31 -3.04 -28.82
CA ASN A 459 9.88 -4.21 -29.46
C ASN A 459 10.23 -5.27 -28.42
N THR A 460 9.72 -6.48 -28.62
CA THR A 460 9.97 -7.66 -27.79
C THR A 460 10.56 -8.77 -28.68
N PRO A 461 11.13 -9.84 -28.09
CA PRO A 461 11.58 -10.99 -28.87
C PRO A 461 10.49 -11.63 -29.74
N ASP A 462 9.22 -11.47 -29.35
CA ASP A 462 8.07 -12.11 -29.99
C ASP A 462 7.32 -11.16 -30.95
N GLY A 463 7.84 -9.94 -31.14
CA GLY A 463 7.24 -8.90 -31.98
C GLY A 463 7.02 -7.59 -31.24
N SER A 464 6.15 -6.75 -31.78
CA SER A 464 5.85 -5.44 -31.21
C SER A 464 4.56 -5.47 -30.39
N VAL A 465 4.58 -4.89 -29.18
CA VAL A 465 3.43 -4.87 -28.27
C VAL A 465 3.25 -3.49 -27.64
N PHE A 466 2.02 -3.10 -27.33
CA PHE A 466 1.77 -1.92 -26.49
C PHE A 466 2.11 -2.22 -25.03
N GLY A 467 2.63 -1.22 -24.32
CA GLY A 467 2.87 -1.33 -22.90
C GLY A 467 1.57 -1.53 -22.10
N SER A 468 1.71 -1.86 -20.82
CA SER A 468 0.56 -2.11 -19.94
C SER A 468 0.69 -1.47 -18.55
N PHE A 469 1.71 -0.65 -18.32
CA PHE A 469 1.88 0.05 -17.05
C PHE A 469 1.26 1.44 -17.09
N TYR A 470 0.37 1.69 -16.12
CA TYR A 470 -0.31 2.94 -15.86
C TYR A 470 0.24 3.53 -14.57
N ARG A 471 0.73 4.77 -14.62
CA ARG A 471 1.45 5.39 -13.49
C ARG A 471 0.68 6.56 -12.94
N VAL A 472 0.20 6.45 -11.70
CA VAL A 472 -0.60 7.50 -11.08
C VAL A 472 0.31 8.36 -10.21
N ALA A 473 0.98 9.32 -10.84
CA ALA A 473 1.80 10.32 -10.16
C ALA A 473 0.91 11.39 -9.49
N PRO A 474 1.37 12.00 -8.38
CA PRO A 474 0.75 13.21 -7.85
C PRO A 474 0.71 14.29 -8.95
N ILE A 475 -0.46 14.86 -9.21
CA ILE A 475 -0.55 15.97 -10.17
C ILE A 475 -0.14 17.26 -9.44
N ASP A 476 0.71 18.06 -10.07
CA ASP A 476 1.18 19.35 -9.56
C ASP A 476 0.07 20.44 -9.52
N ASP A 477 -1.17 20.12 -9.92
CA ASP A 477 -2.29 21.05 -10.11
C ASP A 477 -3.19 21.26 -8.88
N GLY A 478 -2.82 20.71 -7.72
CA GLY A 478 -3.44 21.03 -6.42
C GLY A 478 -4.46 20.01 -5.91
N GLU A 479 -4.76 18.93 -6.65
CA GLU A 479 -5.53 17.81 -6.09
C GLU A 479 -4.60 16.78 -5.44
N GLU A 480 -4.59 16.75 -4.10
CA GLU A 480 -3.83 15.76 -3.34
C GLU A 480 -4.44 14.36 -3.50
N MET A 481 -3.72 13.46 -4.19
CA MET A 481 -4.09 12.05 -4.23
C MET A 481 -3.99 11.42 -2.83
N PRO A 482 -4.89 10.51 -2.43
CA PRO A 482 -4.99 10.02 -1.05
C PRO A 482 -3.80 9.16 -0.57
N TRP A 483 -2.93 8.72 -1.49
CA TRP A 483 -1.73 7.94 -1.19
C TRP A 483 -0.42 8.73 -1.17
N VAL A 484 -0.38 9.97 -1.67
CA VAL A 484 0.88 10.75 -1.84
C VAL A 484 1.67 10.81 -0.55
N TYR A 485 0.98 11.08 0.56
CA TYR A 485 1.59 11.23 1.89
C TYR A 485 1.44 10.00 2.77
N LYS A 486 1.24 8.84 2.15
CA LYS A 486 1.29 7.57 2.86
C LYS A 486 2.72 7.04 2.85
N ASN A 487 3.10 6.47 3.97
CA ASN A 487 4.29 5.63 4.03
C ASN A 487 3.95 4.22 3.53
N HIS A 488 4.98 3.40 3.43
CA HIS A 488 4.87 2.00 3.03
C HIS A 488 3.83 1.26 3.89
N GLU A 489 3.77 1.54 5.19
CA GLU A 489 2.82 0.86 6.08
C GLU A 489 1.36 1.34 5.94
N THR A 490 1.14 2.61 5.64
CA THR A 490 -0.21 3.20 5.71
C THR A 490 -0.94 3.20 4.38
N ILE A 491 -0.26 3.03 3.25
CA ILE A 491 -0.89 3.06 1.93
C ILE A 491 -1.95 1.96 1.77
N HIS A 492 -1.68 0.77 2.32
CA HIS A 492 -2.58 -0.39 2.28
C HIS A 492 -3.61 -0.41 3.43
N ARG A 493 -3.53 0.57 4.35
CA ARG A 493 -4.44 0.76 5.48
C ARG A 493 -5.34 1.99 5.32
N GLY A 494 -5.03 2.89 4.38
CA GLY A 494 -5.76 4.14 4.20
C GLY A 494 -7.14 3.91 3.57
N GLY A 495 -8.22 4.17 4.32
CA GLY A 495 -9.59 4.12 3.80
C GLY A 495 -9.79 4.97 2.52
N ALA A 496 -9.19 6.16 2.47
CA ALA A 496 -9.23 7.02 1.28
C ALA A 496 -8.51 6.43 0.06
N VAL A 497 -7.49 5.60 0.27
CA VAL A 497 -6.81 4.88 -0.83
C VAL A 497 -7.74 3.79 -1.36
N GLY A 498 -8.35 2.99 -0.47
CA GLY A 498 -9.33 1.98 -0.86
C GLY A 498 -10.52 2.56 -1.61
N GLU A 499 -11.04 3.71 -1.14
CA GLU A 499 -12.12 4.44 -1.79
C GLU A 499 -11.74 4.91 -3.19
N TRP A 500 -10.55 5.49 -3.36
CA TRP A 500 -10.07 5.93 -4.66
C TRP A 500 -9.92 4.77 -5.63
N VAL A 501 -9.35 3.64 -5.18
CA VAL A 501 -9.21 2.42 -6.00
C VAL A 501 -10.58 1.92 -6.43
N ARG A 502 -11.57 1.93 -5.53
CA ARG A 502 -12.94 1.55 -5.88
C ARG A 502 -13.54 2.45 -6.96
N GLN A 503 -13.60 3.76 -6.69
CA GLN A 503 -14.29 4.72 -7.53
C GLN A 503 -13.63 4.90 -8.91
N ASN A 504 -12.29 4.81 -8.98
CA ASN A 504 -11.54 5.10 -10.20
C ASN A 504 -11.13 3.84 -10.95
N LEU A 505 -10.85 2.73 -10.28
CA LEU A 505 -10.41 1.51 -10.94
C LEU A 505 -11.54 0.47 -10.99
N ILE A 506 -12.07 0.04 -9.85
CA ILE A 506 -13.05 -1.06 -9.80
C ILE A 506 -14.36 -0.71 -10.53
N GLU A 507 -14.82 0.53 -10.41
CA GLU A 507 -16.09 0.98 -11.00
C GLU A 507 -15.94 1.52 -12.43
N ARG A 508 -14.74 1.98 -12.82
CA ARG A 508 -14.54 2.70 -14.09
C ARG A 508 -13.50 2.08 -15.01
N ALA A 509 -12.41 1.54 -14.49
CA ALA A 509 -11.41 0.88 -15.31
C ALA A 509 -11.98 -0.45 -15.81
N GLY A 510 -12.32 -0.49 -17.11
CA GLY A 510 -12.69 -1.73 -17.78
C GLY A 510 -11.52 -2.72 -17.83
N PRO A 511 -11.77 -3.98 -18.22
CA PRO A 511 -10.74 -5.03 -18.28
C PRO A 511 -9.77 -4.90 -19.45
N LEU A 512 -10.05 -3.99 -20.39
CA LEU A 512 -9.23 -3.74 -21.56
C LEU A 512 -8.64 -2.33 -21.49
N PRO A 513 -7.39 -2.14 -21.93
CA PRO A 513 -6.79 -0.82 -22.09
C PRO A 513 -7.58 -0.04 -23.14
N GLY A 514 -8.57 0.73 -22.71
CA GLY A 514 -9.30 1.68 -23.55
C GLY A 514 -8.82 3.10 -23.30
N SER A 515 -9.10 4.00 -24.23
CA SER A 515 -8.94 5.47 -24.10
C SER A 515 -9.91 6.10 -23.07
N GLY A 516 -10.29 5.35 -22.03
CA GLY A 516 -11.19 5.78 -20.97
C GLY A 516 -10.55 6.82 -20.04
N PRO A 517 -11.34 7.42 -19.14
CA PRO A 517 -10.94 8.54 -18.27
C PRO A 517 -9.84 8.21 -17.25
N VAL A 518 -9.37 6.97 -17.21
CA VAL A 518 -8.32 6.48 -16.32
C VAL A 518 -7.08 6.16 -17.16
N SER A 519 -6.50 7.19 -17.77
CA SER A 519 -5.19 7.14 -18.46
C SER A 519 -4.23 8.05 -17.71
N PHE A 520 -3.20 7.48 -17.07
CA PHE A 520 -2.21 8.23 -16.29
C PHE A 520 -0.77 8.05 -16.77
N TRP A 521 -0.17 9.24 -16.90
CA TRP A 521 1.20 9.77 -17.06
C TRP A 521 2.24 9.26 -18.09
N PRO A 522 2.80 10.18 -18.92
CA PRO A 522 2.26 11.51 -19.25
C PRO A 522 1.22 11.31 -20.34
N ALA A 523 -0.05 11.58 -20.06
CA ALA A 523 -1.02 11.67 -21.14
C ALA A 523 -0.77 13.00 -21.89
N PRO A 524 -0.31 13.02 -23.15
CA PRO A 524 -0.21 14.26 -23.88
C PRO A 524 -1.64 14.77 -24.13
N GLY A 525 -2.00 15.91 -23.55
CA GLY A 525 -3.26 16.61 -23.88
C GLY A 525 -4.52 16.12 -23.18
N LEU A 526 -4.46 15.23 -22.18
CA LEU A 526 -5.64 14.91 -21.38
C LEU A 526 -5.81 15.98 -20.28
N GLN A 527 -6.56 17.04 -20.58
CA GLN A 527 -7.17 17.85 -19.52
C GLN A 527 -8.11 16.92 -18.73
N LEU A 528 -7.65 16.42 -17.59
CA LEU A 528 -8.55 15.96 -16.54
C LEU A 528 -9.31 17.20 -16.05
N LYS A 529 -10.34 17.63 -16.78
CA LYS A 529 -11.47 18.32 -16.15
C LYS A 529 -12.19 17.28 -15.30
N LEU A 530 -11.56 16.90 -14.19
CA LEU A 530 -12.34 16.60 -13.00
C LEU A 530 -13.12 17.89 -12.75
N ASP A 531 -14.43 17.84 -12.98
CA ASP A 531 -15.34 18.86 -12.48
C ASP A 531 -15.40 18.73 -10.96
N SER A 532 -14.25 18.97 -10.29
CA SER A 532 -14.14 18.96 -8.84
C SER A 532 -14.96 20.10 -8.25
N LYS A 533 -15.23 21.17 -8.99
CA LYS A 533 -16.28 22.15 -8.64
C LYS A 533 -17.67 21.52 -8.59
N GLY A 534 -18.03 20.65 -9.53
CA GLY A 534 -19.28 19.89 -9.52
C GLY A 534 -19.34 18.79 -8.46
N LEU A 535 -18.21 18.15 -8.14
CA LEU A 535 -18.12 17.10 -7.12
C LEU A 535 -18.15 17.68 -5.69
N ILE A 536 -17.42 18.78 -5.46
CA ILE A 536 -17.46 19.56 -4.22
C ILE A 536 -18.83 20.22 -4.07
N SER A 537 -19.40 20.82 -5.13
CA SER A 537 -20.77 21.33 -5.13
C SER A 537 -21.81 20.26 -4.78
N LYS A 538 -21.68 19.03 -5.29
CA LYS A 538 -22.58 17.91 -4.96
C LYS A 538 -22.37 17.36 -3.55
N LEU A 539 -21.13 17.32 -3.06
CA LEU A 539 -20.82 16.91 -1.69
C LEU A 539 -21.29 17.96 -0.67
N GLU A 540 -20.99 19.23 -0.92
CA GLU A 540 -21.42 20.37 -0.10
C GLU A 540 -22.93 20.54 -0.13
N SER A 541 -23.60 20.46 -1.29
CA SER A 541 -25.06 20.53 -1.37
C SER A 541 -25.73 19.34 -0.67
N SER A 542 -25.19 18.13 -0.74
CA SER A 542 -25.76 16.97 -0.03
C SER A 542 -25.55 17.04 1.49
N GLN A 543 -24.41 17.56 1.96
CA GLN A 543 -24.14 17.73 3.40
C GLN A 543 -24.87 18.94 3.97
N PHE A 544 -24.95 20.06 3.25
CA PHE A 544 -25.76 21.21 3.65
C PHE A 544 -27.27 20.93 3.60
N ALA A 545 -27.75 20.11 2.66
CA ALA A 545 -29.15 19.66 2.65
C ALA A 545 -29.46 18.78 3.87
N LYS A 546 -28.55 17.86 4.23
CA LYS A 546 -28.67 17.04 5.45
C LYS A 546 -28.61 17.89 6.73
N LEU A 547 -27.73 18.88 6.80
CA LEU A 547 -27.63 19.81 7.92
C LEU A 547 -28.86 20.74 8.02
N ARG A 548 -29.41 21.21 6.90
CA ARG A 548 -30.67 21.99 6.89
C ARG A 548 -31.86 21.13 7.30
N ALA A 549 -31.95 19.88 6.86
CA ALA A 549 -32.99 18.95 7.28
C ALA A 549 -32.89 18.61 8.78
N ALA A 550 -31.66 18.39 9.30
CA ALA A 550 -31.42 18.18 10.72
C ALA A 550 -31.76 19.43 11.56
N ALA A 551 -31.39 20.63 11.09
CA ALA A 551 -31.70 21.89 11.76
C ALA A 551 -33.21 22.22 11.72
N ALA A 552 -33.91 21.90 10.63
CA ALA A 552 -35.35 22.05 10.51
C ALA A 552 -36.09 21.10 11.47
N ASN A 553 -35.66 19.83 11.57
CA ASN A 553 -36.19 18.87 12.53
C ASN A 553 -35.92 19.29 13.99
N MET A 554 -34.75 19.86 14.28
CA MET A 554 -34.45 20.42 15.62
C MET A 554 -35.28 21.67 15.96
N LYS A 555 -35.62 22.52 14.98
CA LYS A 555 -36.53 23.66 15.18
C LYS A 555 -37.97 23.22 15.42
N LEU A 556 -38.44 22.19 14.72
CA LEU A 556 -39.78 21.60 14.94
C LEU A 556 -39.92 20.99 16.34
N ILE A 557 -38.86 20.33 16.84
CA ILE A 557 -38.83 19.79 18.22
C ILE A 557 -38.85 20.91 19.28
N LYS A 558 -38.29 22.10 18.99
CA LYS A 558 -38.35 23.26 19.90
C LYS A 558 -39.69 24.00 19.87
N ILE A 559 -40.43 23.94 18.76
CA ILE A 559 -41.77 24.55 18.65
C ILE A 559 -42.83 23.63 19.29
N ALA A 560 -42.71 22.32 19.14
CA ALA A 560 -43.63 21.35 19.78
C ALA A 560 -43.46 21.22 21.32
N LYS A 561 -42.44 21.86 21.91
CA LYS A 561 -42.17 21.83 23.37
C LYS A 561 -42.58 23.12 24.10
N ARG A 562 -43.36 23.99 23.46
CA ARG A 562 -43.73 25.29 24.03
C ARG A 562 -45.23 25.60 24.07
N ASP A 563 -46.07 24.59 23.84
CA ASP A 563 -47.54 24.71 23.90
C ASP A 563 -48.17 23.88 25.04
N ASP A 564 -47.40 23.46 26.05
CA ASP A 564 -47.91 22.85 27.29
C ASP A 564 -47.26 23.50 28.54
N ASP A 565 -47.41 24.82 28.68
CA ASP A 565 -47.33 25.55 29.97
C ASP A 565 -48.22 26.82 29.91
#